data_AF-A0A7V2W7S7-F1
#
_entry.id   AF-A0A7V2W7S7-F1
#
_cell.length_a   1.000
_cell.length_b   1.000
_cell.length_c   1.000
_cell.angle_alpha   90.00
_cell.angle_beta   90.00
_cell.angle_gamma   90.00
#
_symmetry.space_group_name_H-M   'P 1'
#
loop_
_entity.id
_entity.type
_entity.pdbx_description
1 polymer ?
#
loop_
_entity_poly.entity_id
_entity_poly.type
_entity_poly.pdbx_seq_one_letter_code
_entity_poly.pdbx_strand_id
1 'polypeptide(L)' 'MGFRLGKDFDAEKFGLKTAHYLNPFKKKPPLKAWYIIEFEEEEFWEELAGMALEFTGRLK' A
#
# COMPACT_ATOMS: atom_id res chain seq x y z
N MET A 1 2.31 -8.62 0.56
CA MET A 1 1.91 -8.21 -0.81
C MET A 1 2.09 -6.69 -1.00
N GLY A 2 2.27 -6.20 -2.24
CA GLY A 2 2.48 -4.78 -2.53
C GLY A 2 1.28 -4.11 -3.22
N PHE A 3 0.84 -2.95 -2.75
CA PHE A 3 -0.37 -2.24 -3.20
C PHE A 3 -0.10 -0.76 -3.47
N ARG A 4 -0.74 -0.21 -4.52
CA ARG A 4 -0.72 1.22 -4.83
C ARG A 4 -2.00 1.88 -4.32
N LEU A 5 -1.95 2.50 -3.14
CA LEU A 5 -3.13 3.00 -2.42
C LEU A 5 -3.27 4.52 -2.43
N GLY A 6 -2.29 5.24 -2.99
CA GLY A 6 -2.30 6.70 -3.01
C GLY A 6 -1.56 7.31 -1.81
N LYS A 7 -1.33 8.62 -1.85
CA LYS A 7 -0.59 9.34 -0.80
C LYS A 7 -1.44 9.64 0.43
N ASP A 8 -2.76 9.61 0.25
CA ASP A 8 -3.74 9.93 1.29
C ASP A 8 -4.19 8.68 2.07
N PHE A 9 -3.71 7.49 1.68
CA PHE A 9 -3.98 6.25 2.41
C PHE A 9 -3.21 6.25 3.74
N ASP A 10 -3.95 6.02 4.82
CA ASP A 10 -3.43 5.99 6.18
C ASP A 10 -3.55 4.56 6.71
N ALA A 11 -2.44 3.83 6.62
CA ALA A 11 -2.38 2.42 6.99
C ALA A 11 -2.65 2.20 8.49
N GLU A 12 -2.20 3.11 9.35
CA GLU A 12 -2.42 3.03 10.80
C GLU A 12 -3.91 3.19 11.13
N LYS A 13 -4.60 4.14 10.48
CA LYS A 13 -6.06 4.29 10.64
C LYS A 13 -6.86 3.13 10.07
N PHE A 14 -6.34 2.47 9.04
CA PHE A 14 -6.94 1.25 8.50
C PHE A 14 -6.75 0.04 9.43
N GLY A 15 -5.84 0.13 10.40
CA GLY A 15 -5.55 -0.93 11.37
C GLY A 15 -4.37 -1.83 11.00
N LEU A 16 -3.62 -1.50 9.96
CA LEU A 16 -2.44 -2.25 9.54
C LEU A 16 -1.23 -1.87 10.41
N LYS A 17 -0.53 -2.89 10.90
CA LYS A 17 0.64 -2.77 11.78
C LYS A 17 1.95 -3.02 11.03
N THR A 18 1.92 -3.78 9.94
CA THR A 18 3.12 -4.17 9.18
C THR A 18 3.35 -3.32 7.93
N ALA A 19 2.42 -2.40 7.65
CA ALA A 19 2.45 -1.54 6.49
C ALA A 19 3.68 -0.64 6.44
N HIS A 20 4.45 -0.71 5.36
CA HIS A 20 5.56 0.21 5.10
C HIS A 20 5.65 0.57 3.62
N TYR A 21 6.32 1.69 3.29
CA TYR A 21 6.45 2.10 1.90
C TYR A 21 7.37 1.16 1.10
N LEU A 22 6.97 0.84 -0.13
CA LEU A 22 7.81 0.10 -1.07
C LEU A 22 9.09 0.90 -1.35
N ASN A 23 10.26 0.34 -1.03
CA ASN A 23 11.55 0.98 -1.27
C ASN A 23 12.44 0.15 -2.21
N PRO A 24 12.34 0.34 -3.54
CA PRO A 24 13.18 -0.36 -4.49
C PRO A 24 14.56 0.30 -4.67
N PHE A 25 14.80 1.46 -4.05
CA PHE A 25 15.99 2.27 -4.30
C PHE A 25 17.01 2.16 -3.17
N LYS A 26 18.29 2.00 -3.54
CA LYS A 26 19.40 1.98 -2.56
C LYS A 26 19.75 3.36 -1.98
N LYS A 27 19.52 4.43 -2.74
CA LYS A 27 19.96 5.81 -2.39
C LYS A 27 18.87 6.87 -2.50
N LYS A 28 17.68 6.53 -3.01
CA LYS A 28 16.56 7.46 -3.20
C LYS A 28 15.48 7.18 -2.17
N PRO A 29 14.61 8.15 -1.86
CA PRO A 29 13.47 7.93 -0.98
C PRO A 29 12.54 6.82 -1.51
N PRO A 30 11.84 6.10 -0.61
CA PRO A 30 10.84 5.09 -0.98
C PRO A 30 9.76 5.63 -1.93
N LEU A 31 9.11 4.73 -2.67
CA LEU A 31 7.94 5.06 -3.49
C LEU A 31 6.75 5.38 -2.59
N LYS A 32 6.57 6.67 -2.29
CA LYS A 32 5.38 7.18 -1.61
C LYS A 32 4.13 6.76 -2.39
N ALA A 33 3.07 6.37 -1.68
CA ALA A 33 1.82 5.77 -2.20
C ALA A 33 1.83 4.28 -2.54
N TRP A 34 2.99 3.61 -2.46
CA TRP A 34 3.08 2.16 -2.56
C TRP A 34 3.38 1.57 -1.20
N TYR A 35 2.55 0.62 -0.77
CA TYR A 35 2.65 -0.02 0.54
C TYR A 35 2.95 -1.50 0.37
N ILE A 36 3.84 -2.02 1.20
CA ILE A 36 4.08 -3.44 1.39
C ILE A 36 3.43 -3.83 2.71
N ILE A 37 2.55 -4.82 2.64
CA ILE A 37 1.87 -5.43 3.79
C ILE A 37 2.43 -6.83 3.94
N GLU A 38 2.83 -7.21 5.16
CA GLU A 38 3.39 -8.53 5.41
C GLU A 38 2.30 -9.62 5.39
N PHE A 39 2.71 -10.88 5.49
CA PHE A 39 1.83 -12.03 5.41
C PHE A 39 0.94 -12.18 6.67
N GLU A 40 1.40 -11.68 7.81
CA GLU A 40 0.65 -11.67 9.07
C GLU A 40 -0.67 -10.90 9.01
N GLU A 41 -0.86 -10.09 7.96
CA GLU A 41 -2.04 -9.28 7.68
C GLU A 41 -2.65 -9.65 6.31
N GLU A 42 -2.51 -10.92 5.88
CA GLU A 42 -3.03 -11.41 4.60
C GLU A 42 -4.54 -11.32 4.47
N GLU A 43 -5.27 -11.32 5.57
CA GLU A 43 -6.73 -11.19 5.60
C GLU A 43 -7.22 -9.87 4.99
N PHE A 44 -6.38 -8.83 4.98
CA PHE A 44 -6.71 -7.53 4.39
C PHE A 44 -6.38 -7.45 2.90
N TRP A 45 -5.67 -8.44 2.31
CA TRP A 45 -5.13 -8.31 0.96
C TRP A 45 -6.21 -8.19 -0.12
N GLU A 46 -7.36 -8.85 0.05
CA GLU A 46 -8.46 -8.76 -0.92
C GLU A 46 -9.07 -7.35 -0.94
N GLU A 47 -9.35 -6.78 0.24
CA GLU A 47 -9.86 -5.41 0.37
C GLU A 47 -8.87 -4.39 -0.18
N LEU A 48 -7.59 -4.51 0.18
CA LEU A 48 -6.53 -3.63 -0.29
C LEU A 48 -6.30 -3.74 -1.80
N ALA A 49 -6.47 -4.94 -2.39
CA ALA A 49 -6.42 -5.12 -3.84
C ALA A 49 -7.56 -4.37 -4.54
N GLY A 50 -8.78 -4.44 -3.98
CA GLY A 50 -9.93 -3.68 -4.46
C GLY A 50 -9.68 -2.17 -4.41
N MET A 51 -9.19 -1.66 -3.28
CA MET A 51 -8.83 -0.25 -3.12
C MET A 51 -7.74 0.19 -4.10
N ALA A 52 -6.71 -0.62 -4.31
CA ALA A 52 -5.63 -0.33 -5.25
C ALA A 52 -6.11 -0.29 -6.70
N LEU A 53 -7.04 -1.18 -7.07
CA LEU A 53 -7.69 -1.18 -8.38
C LEU A 53 -8.50 0.10 -8.60
N GLU A 54 -9.33 0.48 -7.62
CA GLU A 54 -10.10 1.72 -7.69
C GLU A 54 -9.21 2.95 -7.81
N PHE A 55 -8.18 3.04 -6.96
CA PHE A 55 -7.21 4.15 -7.01
C PHE A 55 -6.57 4.25 -8.40
N THR A 56 -6.11 3.12 -8.94
CA THR A 56 -5.49 3.07 -10.26
C THR A 56 -6.44 3.50 -11.37
N GLY A 57 -7.72 3.10 -11.30
CA GLY A 57 -8.75 3.50 -12.26
C GLY A 57 -9.08 5.00 -12.27
N ARG A 58 -8.78 5.72 -11.18
CA ARG A 58 -9.00 7.17 -11.05
C ARG A 58 -7.84 8.02 -11.57
N LEU A 59 -6.69 7.43 -11.88
CA LEU A 59 -5.49 8.12 -12.38
C LEU A 59 -5.57 8.58 -13.85
N LYS A 60 -6.78 8.75 -14.38
CA LYS A 60 -7.02 9.21 -15.76
C LYS A 60 -6.48 10.62 -16.00
#